data_AF-A0A161SW23-F1
#
_entry.id   AF-A0A161SW23-F1
#
_cell.length_a   1.000
_cell.length_b   1.000
_cell.length_c   1.000
_cell.angle_alpha   90.00
_cell.angle_beta   90.00
_cell.angle_gamma   90.00
#
_symmetry.space_group_name_H-M   'P 1'
#
loop_
_entity.id
_entity.type
_entity.pdbx_description
1 polymer ?
#
loop_
_entity_poly.entity_id
_entity_poly.type
_entity_poly.pdbx_seq_one_letter_code
_entity_poly.pdbx_strand_id
1 'polypeptide(L)'
;MSDRLEQELIRSNQFDDARERLKAKMTLLLEQIPKGIKEAESGNAAAAAAYLSATQKILTAAMAEEESAYNRLMGQKADSPEKQEETP
;
A
#
# COMPACT_ATOMS: atom_id res chain seq x y z
N MET A 1 -10.21 -19.50 26.81
CA MET A 1 -10.14 -18.05 27.10
C MET A 1 -8.83 -17.45 26.57
N SER A 2 -7.67 -18.12 26.74
CA SER A 2 -6.36 -17.69 26.17
C SER A 2 -6.38 -17.54 24.65
N ASP A 3 -6.90 -18.54 23.94
CA ASP A 3 -6.86 -18.59 22.47
C ASP A 3 -7.58 -17.42 21.78
N ARG A 4 -8.62 -16.87 22.42
CA ARG A 4 -9.36 -15.72 21.89
C ARG A 4 -8.58 -14.42 22.08
N LEU A 5 -7.93 -14.25 23.23
CA LEU A 5 -7.07 -13.10 23.52
C LEU A 5 -5.82 -13.10 22.63
N GLU A 6 -5.23 -14.27 22.37
CA GLU A 6 -4.11 -14.42 21.45
C GLU A 6 -4.50 -14.06 20.02
N GLN A 7 -5.68 -14.50 19.55
CA GLN A 7 -6.19 -14.12 18.23
C GLN A 7 -6.49 -12.62 18.13
N GLU A 8 -7.07 -12.01 19.18
CA GLU A 8 -7.34 -10.56 19.22
C GLU A 8 -6.02 -9.75 19.23
N LEU A 9 -4.99 -10.21 19.93
CA LEU A 9 -3.67 -9.57 19.96
C LEU A 9 -2.96 -9.66 18.60
N ILE A 10 -2.96 -10.83 17.95
CA ILE A 10 -2.39 -11.01 16.60
C ILE A 10 -3.10 -10.09 15.61
N ARG A 11 -4.44 -10.01 15.68
CA ARG A 11 -5.23 -9.16 14.81
C ARG A 11 -4.91 -7.68 15.03
N SER A 12 -4.77 -7.25 16.30
CA SER A 12 -4.37 -5.87 16.64
C SER A 12 -3.00 -5.52 16.05
N ASN A 13 -2.00 -6.37 16.28
CA ASN A 13 -0.64 -6.15 15.77
C ASN A 13 -0.60 -6.05 14.23
N GLN A 14 -1.38 -6.88 13.53
CA GLN A 14 -1.47 -6.83 12.07
C GLN A 14 -2.05 -5.50 11.55
N PHE A 15 -2.98 -4.89 12.28
CA PHE A 15 -3.53 -3.57 11.92
C PHE A 15 -2.52 -2.45 12.20
N ASP A 16 -1.81 -2.51 13.32
CA ASP A 16 -0.77 -1.54 13.65
C ASP A 16 0.37 -1.58 12.62
N ASP A 17 0.80 -2.77 12.21
CA ASP A 17 1.81 -2.96 11.17
C ASP A 17 1.36 -2.40 9.80
N ALA A 18 0.10 -2.64 9.42
CA ALA A 18 -0.45 -2.10 8.17
C ALA A 18 -0.50 -0.57 8.17
N ARG A 19 -0.87 0.01 9.31
CA ARG A 19 -0.94 1.46 9.50
C ARG A 19 0.44 2.10 9.45
N GLU A 20 1.45 1.50 10.06
CA GLU A 20 2.84 1.98 9.95
C GLU A 20 3.37 1.87 8.51
N ARG A 21 3.08 0.77 7.82
CA ARG A 21 3.41 0.65 6.38
C ARG A 21 2.72 1.70 5.52
N LEU A 22 1.47 2.04 5.82
CA LEU A 22 0.73 3.08 5.11
C LEU A 22 1.35 4.47 5.36
N LYS A 23 1.65 4.80 6.62
CA LYS A 23 2.32 6.06 6.99
C LYS A 23 3.64 6.21 6.25
N ALA A 24 4.47 5.17 6.21
CA ALA A 24 5.73 5.20 5.49
C ALA A 24 5.54 5.52 3.99
N LYS A 25 4.54 4.90 3.33
CA LYS A 25 4.21 5.20 1.93
C LYS A 25 3.72 6.64 1.75
N MET A 26 2.89 7.15 2.66
CA MET A 26 2.43 8.55 2.62
C MET A 26 3.58 9.54 2.77
N THR A 27 4.51 9.29 3.69
CA THR A 27 5.73 10.10 3.86
C THR A 27 6.53 10.15 2.56
N LEU A 28 6.73 9.00 1.91
CA LEU A 28 7.41 8.96 0.63
C LEU A 28 6.67 9.77 -0.44
N LEU A 29 5.34 9.69 -0.55
CA LEU A 29 4.59 10.52 -1.50
C LEU A 29 4.79 12.02 -1.25
N LEU A 30 4.71 12.45 0.02
CA LEU A 30 4.91 13.85 0.40
C LEU A 30 6.32 14.35 0.07
N GLU A 31 7.33 13.47 0.10
CA GLU A 31 8.70 13.82 -0.29
C GLU A 31 8.92 13.84 -1.81
N GLN A 32 8.28 12.93 -2.55
CA GLN A 32 8.55 12.71 -3.98
C GLN A 32 7.74 13.63 -4.89
N ILE A 33 6.48 13.93 -4.53
CA ILE A 33 5.60 14.80 -5.34
C ILE A 33 6.23 16.19 -5.56
N PRO A 34 6.72 16.90 -4.52
CA PRO A 34 7.34 18.21 -4.73
C PRO A 34 8.60 18.17 -5.59
N LYS A 35 9.38 17.08 -5.52
CA LYS A 35 10.57 16.91 -6.37
C LYS A 35 10.17 16.74 -7.84
N GLY A 36 9.17 15.91 -8.11
CA GLY A 36 8.62 15.76 -9.46
C GLY A 36 8.06 17.05 -10.04
N ILE A 37 7.37 17.86 -9.23
CA ILE A 37 6.87 19.18 -9.64
C ILE A 37 8.03 20.10 -10.03
N LYS A 38 9.09 20.17 -9.21
CA LYS A 38 10.26 21.00 -9.52
C LYS A 38 10.96 20.58 -10.83
N GLU A 39 11.07 19.28 -11.10
CA GLU A 39 11.61 18.79 -12.36
C GLU A 39 10.70 19.11 -13.57
N ALA A 40 9.39 19.12 -13.36
CA ALA A 40 8.44 19.54 -14.41
C ALA A 40 8.57 21.04 -14.71
N GLU A 41 8.66 21.87 -13.66
CA GLU A 41 8.84 23.32 -13.76
C GLU A 41 10.18 23.72 -14.41
N SER A 42 11.23 22.92 -14.21
CA SER A 42 12.54 23.12 -14.84
C SER A 42 12.59 22.69 -16.31
N GLY A 43 11.51 22.07 -16.83
CA GLY A 43 11.45 21.53 -18.19
C GLY A 43 12.12 20.15 -18.35
N ASN A 44 12.54 19.51 -17.26
CA ASN A 44 13.12 18.18 -17.28
C ASN A 44 12.05 17.09 -17.34
N ALA A 45 11.45 16.93 -18.52
CA ALA A 45 10.34 16.00 -18.75
C ALA A 45 10.68 14.53 -18.39
N ALA A 46 11.92 14.09 -18.62
CA ALA A 46 12.34 12.73 -18.31
C ALA A 46 12.36 12.46 -16.80
N ALA A 47 12.94 13.39 -16.02
CA ALA A 47 12.95 13.26 -14.56
C ALA A 47 11.54 13.40 -13.99
N ALA A 48 10.75 14.36 -14.47
CA ALA A 48 9.36 14.53 -14.05
C ALA A 48 8.52 13.25 -14.28
N ALA A 49 8.68 12.59 -15.43
CA ALA A 49 8.02 11.33 -15.73
C ALA A 49 8.45 10.20 -14.78
N ALA A 50 9.73 10.15 -14.40
CA ALA A 50 10.23 9.17 -13.43
C ALA A 50 9.60 9.38 -12.04
N TYR A 51 9.54 10.62 -11.56
CA TYR A 51 8.87 10.95 -10.30
C TYR A 51 7.37 10.65 -10.34
N LEU A 52 6.69 10.94 -11.45
CA LEU A 52 5.28 10.61 -11.63
C LEU A 52 5.05 9.10 -11.56
N SER A 53 5.87 8.31 -12.26
CA SER A 53 5.79 6.84 -12.23
C SER A 53 6.03 6.28 -10.83
N ALA A 54 7.04 6.79 -10.12
CA ALA A 54 7.32 6.39 -8.74
C ALA A 54 6.15 6.71 -7.81
N THR A 55 5.61 7.93 -7.91
CA THR A 55 4.46 8.40 -7.14
C THR A 55 3.24 7.50 -7.37
N GLN A 56 2.95 7.17 -8.63
CA GLN A 56 1.83 6.28 -8.96
C GLN A 56 1.99 4.89 -8.34
N LYS A 57 3.18 4.29 -8.41
CA LYS A 57 3.44 2.97 -7.81
C LYS A 57 3.25 2.98 -6.28
N ILE A 58 3.75 4.03 -5.62
CA ILE A 58 3.62 4.16 -4.17
C ILE A 58 2.16 4.37 -3.77
N LEU A 59 1.41 5.19 -4.52
CA LEU A 59 -0.01 5.43 -4.28
C LEU A 59 -0.83 4.14 -4.45
N THR A 60 -0.62 3.38 -5.53
CA THR A 60 -1.29 2.09 -5.73
C THR A 60 -0.99 1.12 -4.58
N ALA A 61 0.26 1.05 -4.13
CA ALA A 61 0.65 0.20 -3.00
C ALA A 61 0.04 0.66 -1.66
N ALA A 62 -0.17 1.96 -1.48
CA ALA A 62 -0.84 2.51 -0.31
C ALA A 62 -2.34 2.18 -0.31
N MET A 63 -3.00 2.35 -1.46
CA MET A 63 -4.41 2.01 -1.62
C MET A 63 -4.66 0.51 -1.39
N ALA A 64 -3.80 -0.36 -1.90
CA ALA A 64 -3.92 -1.80 -1.69
C ALA A 64 -3.75 -2.21 -0.21
N GLU A 65 -2.90 -1.51 0.55
CA GLU A 65 -2.77 -1.73 2.00
C GLU A 65 -4.04 -1.32 2.74
N GLU A 66 -4.61 -0.16 2.39
CA GLU A 66 -5.86 0.35 2.99
C GLU A 66 -7.05 -0.55 2.65
N GLU A 67 -7.16 -0.99 1.40
CA GLU A 67 -8.19 -1.93 0.95
C GLU A 67 -8.07 -3.27 1.67
N SER A 68 -6.84 -3.81 1.82
CA SER A 68 -6.61 -5.04 2.58
C SER A 68 -7.02 -4.89 4.05
N ALA A 69 -6.67 -3.76 4.68
CA ALA A 69 -7.07 -3.46 6.05
C ALA A 69 -8.59 -3.35 6.20
N TYR A 70 -9.26 -2.66 5.27
CA TYR A 70 -10.71 -2.55 5.22
C TYR A 70 -11.39 -3.92 5.06
N ASN A 71 -10.93 -4.74 4.11
CA ASN A 71 -11.49 -6.07 3.88
C ASN A 71 -11.36 -6.97 5.11
N ARG A 72 -10.20 -6.92 5.80
CA ARG A 72 -9.99 -7.62 7.08
C ARG A 72 -10.89 -7.12 8.21
N LEU A 73 -11.20 -5.82 8.25
CA LEU A 73 -12.14 -5.25 9.21
C LEU A 73 -13.55 -5.77 8.95
N MET A 74 -13.97 -5.76 7.68
CA MET A 74 -15.29 -6.21 7.23
C MET A 74 -15.46 -7.73 7.20
N GLY A 75 -14.39 -8.50 7.50
CA GLY A 75 -14.42 -9.97 7.47
C GLY A 75 -14.53 -10.55 6.06
N GLN A 76 -14.29 -9.74 5.03
CA GLN A 76 -14.23 -10.18 3.65
C GLN A 76 -12.84 -10.78 3.40
N LYS A 77 -12.79 -12.08 3.09
CA LYS A 77 -11.54 -12.69 2.61
C LYS A 77 -11.20 -11.99 1.30
N ALA A 78 -10.02 -11.39 1.22
CA ALA A 78 -9.50 -10.88 -0.04
C ALA A 78 -9.47 -12.05 -1.03
N ASP A 79 -10.18 -11.92 -2.14
CA ASP A 79 -10.12 -12.90 -3.22
C ASP A 79 -8.65 -13.06 -3.61
N SER A 80 -8.10 -14.21 -3.26
CA SER A 80 -6.76 -14.59 -3.70
C SER A 80 -6.85 -14.80 -5.20
N PRO A 81 -5.94 -14.25 -6.02
CA PRO A 81 -5.89 -14.65 -7.41
C PRO A 81 -5.45 -16.12 -7.42
N GLU A 82 -6.42 -17.03 -7.54
CA GLU A 82 -6.16 -18.43 -7.80
C GLU A 82 -5.34 -18.50 -9.10
N LYS A 83 -4.08 -18.96 -8.96
CA LYS A 83 -3.31 -19.48 -10.07
C LYS A 83 -4.18 -20.52 -10.76
N GLN A 84 -4.65 -20.21 -11.97
CA GLN A 84 -5.01 -21.23 -12.94
C GLN A 84 -3.71 -21.87 -13.43
N GLU A 85 -3.21 -22.85 -12.68
CA GLU A 85 -2.41 -23.92 -13.26
C GLU A 85 -3.31 -25.14 -13.44
N GLU A 86 -3.00 -25.88 -14.50
CA GLU A 86 -3.59 -27.14 -14.96
C GLU A 86 -4.83 -26.96 -15.85
N THR A 87 -4.76 -27.30 -17.14
CA THR A 87 -4.69 -28.71 -17.62
C THR A 87 -4.62 -28.72 -19.17
N PRO A 88 -4.43 -29.87 -19.85
CA PRO A 88 -4.02 -31.22 -19.42
C PRO A 88 -2.67 -31.70 -19.99
#